data_AF-A0AAV2R648-F1
#
_entry.id   AF-A0AAV2R648-F1
#
_cell.length_a   1.000
_cell.length_b   1.000
_cell.length_c   1.000
_cell.angle_alpha   90.00
_cell.angle_beta   90.00
_cell.angle_gamma   90.00
#
_symmetry.space_group_name_H-M   'P 1'
#
loop_
_entity.id
_entity.type
_entity.pdbx_description
1 polymer ?
#
loop_
_entity_poly.entity_id
_entity_poly.type
_entity_poly.pdbx_seq_one_letter_code
_entity_poly.pdbx_strand_id
1 'polypeptide(L)'
;MAARLMSLFLMVLMVHGSLSIKCYQCTSFEGATQDENCANDGYDGNTKEDEKATGCFTGVRDSDGLVLRKITYSEHTEGDCVYNRGTGGLSWTGCFCTSDLCNSNLCKVCPCDPSMEPNTDTTEGSADA
;
A
#
# COMPACT_ATOMS: atom_id res chain seq x y z
N MET A 1 -16.14 -5.30 54.20
CA MET A 1 -15.64 -4.32 53.21
C MET A 1 -14.65 -5.00 52.25
N ALA A 2 -15.06 -6.02 51.50
CA ALA A 2 -14.13 -6.79 50.65
C ALA A 2 -14.71 -7.12 49.26
N ALA A 3 -15.82 -6.49 48.87
CA ALA A 3 -16.57 -6.86 47.65
C ALA A 3 -16.50 -5.82 46.53
N ARG A 4 -15.69 -4.75 46.66
CA ARG A 4 -15.64 -3.65 45.68
C ARG A 4 -14.37 -3.58 44.82
N LEU A 5 -13.41 -4.48 45.02
CA LEU A 5 -12.12 -4.46 44.32
C LEU A 5 -12.02 -5.44 43.14
N MET A 6 -13.08 -6.20 42.84
CA MET A 6 -13.03 -7.27 41.83
C MET A 6 -13.59 -6.89 40.45
N SER A 7 -14.08 -5.66 40.25
CA SER A 7 -14.78 -5.26 39.02
C SER A 7 -13.94 -4.45 38.03
N LEU A 8 -12.68 -4.12 38.36
CA LEU A 8 -11.81 -3.27 37.53
C LEU A 8 -10.81 -4.04 36.66
N PHE A 9 -10.75 -5.37 36.76
CA PHE A 9 -9.81 -6.20 35.99
C PHE A 9 -10.35 -6.75 34.65
N LEU A 10 -11.62 -6.50 34.31
CA LEU A 10 -12.27 -7.15 33.15
C LEU A 10 -12.38 -6.28 31.87
N MET A 11 -11.86 -5.05 31.85
CA MET A 11 -11.91 -4.19 30.64
C MET A 11 -10.60 -4.16 29.84
N VAL A 12 -9.68 -5.10 30.08
CA VAL A 12 -8.46 -5.28 29.25
C VAL A 12 -8.60 -6.53 28.37
N LEU A 13 -9.81 -6.78 27.86
CA LEU A 13 -9.95 -7.56 26.64
C LEU A 13 -9.56 -6.62 25.50
N MET A 14 -8.25 -6.57 25.27
CA MET A 14 -7.67 -6.08 24.03
C MET A 14 -8.48 -6.70 22.89
N VAL A 15 -9.25 -5.84 22.24
CA VAL A 15 -9.86 -6.08 20.94
C VAL A 15 -8.67 -6.29 20.00
N HIS A 16 -8.16 -7.53 19.96
CA HIS A 16 -7.28 -8.01 18.90
C HIS A 16 -8.17 -8.25 17.69
N GLY A 17 -8.82 -7.19 17.20
CA GLY A 17 -9.30 -7.17 15.85
C GLY A 17 -8.05 -7.17 15.00
N SER A 18 -7.66 -8.35 14.51
CA SER A 18 -6.84 -8.45 13.33
C SER A 18 -7.59 -7.65 12.26
N LEU A 19 -7.15 -6.40 12.06
CA LEU A 19 -7.68 -5.54 11.02
C LEU A 19 -7.25 -6.17 9.70
N SER A 20 -8.13 -7.01 9.13
CA SER A 20 -7.97 -7.43 7.75
C SER A 20 -8.08 -6.20 6.87
N ILE A 21 -7.22 -6.12 5.86
CA ILE A 21 -7.32 -5.10 4.83
C ILE A 21 -7.91 -5.71 3.58
N LYS A 22 -8.83 -4.98 2.97
CA LYS A 22 -9.45 -5.34 1.71
C LYS A 22 -8.92 -4.43 0.60
N CYS A 23 -8.38 -5.02 -0.47
CA CYS A 23 -7.81 -4.29 -1.61
C CYS A 23 -8.43 -4.77 -2.92
N TYR A 24 -8.36 -3.94 -3.96
CA TYR A 24 -8.60 -4.41 -5.33
C TYR A 24 -7.46 -5.32 -5.79
N GLN A 25 -7.80 -6.39 -6.50
CA GLN A 25 -6.84 -7.34 -7.06
C GLN A 25 -7.15 -7.66 -8.52
N CYS A 26 -6.30 -7.17 -9.42
CA CYS A 26 -6.45 -7.39 -10.85
C CYS A 26 -5.14 -7.13 -11.61
N THR A 27 -5.08 -7.58 -12.86
CA THR A 27 -4.08 -7.19 -13.86
C THR A 27 -4.78 -6.77 -15.15
N SER A 28 -4.30 -5.73 -15.84
CA SER A 28 -4.83 -5.34 -17.16
C SER A 28 -4.23 -6.14 -18.31
N PHE A 29 -3.44 -7.17 -17.99
CA PHE A 29 -2.74 -8.05 -18.92
C PHE A 29 -3.00 -9.51 -18.59
N GLU A 30 -2.67 -10.37 -19.55
CA GLU A 30 -2.89 -11.82 -19.46
C GLU A 30 -2.30 -12.40 -18.18
N GLY A 31 -3.14 -13.08 -17.41
CA GLY A 31 -2.78 -13.61 -16.09
C GLY A 31 -3.98 -14.12 -15.31
N ALA A 32 -3.72 -14.71 -14.14
CA ALA A 32 -4.76 -15.34 -13.32
C ALA A 32 -5.82 -14.36 -12.78
N THR A 33 -5.49 -13.08 -12.68
CA THR A 33 -6.37 -12.01 -12.19
C THR A 33 -6.69 -10.99 -13.27
N GLN A 34 -6.68 -11.41 -14.53
CA GLN A 34 -6.92 -10.50 -15.65
C GLN A 34 -8.32 -9.89 -15.57
N ASP A 35 -8.39 -8.57 -15.71
CA ASP A 35 -9.62 -7.80 -15.81
C ASP A 35 -9.39 -6.62 -16.76
N GLU A 36 -10.21 -6.52 -17.81
CA GLU A 36 -10.12 -5.47 -18.83
C GLU A 36 -10.31 -4.07 -18.24
N ASN A 37 -11.04 -3.96 -17.12
CA ASN A 37 -11.30 -2.69 -16.43
C ASN A 37 -10.23 -2.35 -15.38
N CYS A 38 -9.22 -3.20 -15.17
CA CYS A 38 -8.21 -2.99 -14.11
C CYS A 38 -7.45 -1.66 -14.26
N ALA A 39 -7.29 -1.21 -15.49
CA ALA A 39 -6.62 0.06 -15.82
C ALA A 39 -7.54 1.29 -15.73
N ASN A 40 -8.81 1.13 -15.39
CA ASN A 40 -9.72 2.26 -15.23
C ASN A 40 -9.46 2.97 -13.89
N ASP A 41 -9.45 4.30 -13.91
CA ASP A 41 -9.47 5.08 -12.68
C ASP A 41 -10.82 4.89 -11.96
N GLY A 42 -10.80 4.80 -10.64
CA GLY A 42 -12.00 4.46 -9.85
C GLY A 42 -12.49 3.02 -10.04
N TYR A 43 -11.59 2.07 -10.33
CA TYR A 43 -11.94 0.65 -10.45
C TYR A 43 -12.64 0.13 -9.19
N ASP A 44 -13.72 -0.62 -9.40
CA ASP A 44 -14.62 -1.14 -8.38
C ASP A 44 -14.85 -2.65 -8.50
N GLY A 45 -13.98 -3.35 -9.24
CA GLY A 45 -14.13 -4.77 -9.55
C GLY A 45 -13.63 -5.72 -8.45
N ASN A 46 -12.78 -6.66 -8.84
CA ASN A 46 -12.36 -7.78 -7.99
C ASN A 46 -11.59 -7.31 -6.76
N THR A 47 -11.95 -7.86 -5.59
CA THR A 47 -11.33 -7.54 -4.31
C THR A 47 -10.75 -8.78 -3.66
N LYS A 48 -9.73 -8.58 -2.81
CA LYS A 48 -9.15 -9.59 -1.94
C LYS A 48 -8.99 -9.01 -0.54
N GLU A 49 -9.28 -9.82 0.46
CA GLU A 49 -9.10 -9.50 1.88
C GLU A 49 -8.05 -10.43 2.49
N ASP A 50 -7.15 -9.89 3.30
CA ASP A 50 -6.09 -10.66 3.96
C ASP A 50 -5.75 -10.04 5.33
N GLU A 51 -5.73 -10.87 6.37
CA GLU A 51 -5.45 -10.47 7.76
C GLU A 51 -3.98 -10.12 8.03
N LYS A 52 -3.08 -10.51 7.13
CA LYS A 52 -1.63 -10.29 7.24
C LYS A 52 -1.14 -9.18 6.32
N ALA A 53 -1.97 -8.73 5.39
CA ALA A 53 -1.60 -7.65 4.49
C ALA A 53 -1.49 -6.34 5.28
N THR A 54 -0.46 -5.56 4.94
CA THR A 54 -0.13 -4.28 5.57
C THR A 54 -0.73 -3.10 4.80
N GLY A 55 -1.20 -3.33 3.58
CA GLY A 55 -1.65 -2.29 2.67
C GLY A 55 -2.15 -2.82 1.33
N CYS A 56 -2.53 -1.88 0.47
CA CYS A 56 -2.82 -2.09 -0.93
C CYS A 56 -1.74 -1.48 -1.82
N PHE A 57 -1.62 -1.98 -3.04
CA PHE A 57 -0.69 -1.53 -4.05
C PHE A 57 -1.39 -1.33 -5.40
N THR A 58 -1.03 -0.25 -6.10
CA THR A 58 -1.28 -0.05 -7.52
C THR A 58 0.06 0.14 -8.23
N GLY A 59 0.29 -0.60 -9.31
CA GLY A 59 1.46 -0.42 -10.17
C GLY A 59 1.04 -0.12 -11.60
N VAL A 60 1.71 0.85 -12.22
CA VAL A 60 1.55 1.21 -13.63
C VAL A 60 2.89 1.03 -14.33
N ARG A 61 2.91 0.27 -15.43
CA ARG A 61 4.10 0.07 -16.25
C ARG A 61 4.30 1.25 -17.18
N ASP A 62 5.47 1.87 -17.15
CA ASP A 62 5.68 3.15 -17.84
C ASP A 62 5.66 3.02 -19.37
N SER A 63 6.04 1.84 -19.90
CA SER A 63 6.17 1.63 -21.34
C SER A 63 4.85 1.59 -22.10
N ASP A 64 3.79 1.07 -21.47
CA ASP A 64 2.53 0.76 -22.14
C ASP A 64 1.30 0.93 -21.24
N GLY A 65 1.47 1.46 -20.03
CA GLY A 65 0.38 1.79 -19.12
C GLY A 65 -0.32 0.58 -18.52
N LEU A 66 0.26 -0.63 -18.62
CA LEU A 66 -0.36 -1.80 -17.98
C LEU A 66 -0.43 -1.63 -16.48
N VAL A 67 -1.54 -2.08 -15.90
CA VAL A 67 -1.87 -1.88 -14.50
C VAL A 67 -1.92 -3.22 -13.78
N LEU A 68 -1.42 -3.23 -12.54
CA LEU A 68 -1.68 -4.30 -11.59
C LEU A 68 -2.12 -3.70 -10.25
N ARG A 69 -3.05 -4.38 -9.59
CA ARG A 69 -3.54 -4.04 -8.26
C ARG A 69 -3.47 -5.27 -7.38
N LYS A 70 -3.02 -5.12 -6.15
CA LYS A 70 -2.87 -6.24 -5.21
C LYS A 70 -2.80 -5.76 -3.77
N ILE A 71 -2.96 -6.71 -2.84
CA ILE A 71 -2.49 -6.56 -1.47
C ILE A 71 -0.95 -6.49 -1.41
N THR A 72 -0.41 -5.80 -0.41
CA THR A 72 1.01 -5.81 -0.07
C THR A 72 1.22 -6.33 1.35
N TYR A 73 2.39 -6.92 1.59
CA TYR A 73 2.88 -7.31 2.91
C TYR A 73 4.10 -6.49 3.34
N SER A 74 4.58 -5.60 2.46
CA SER A 74 5.63 -4.65 2.78
C SER A 74 5.04 -3.47 3.54
N GLU A 75 5.70 -3.05 4.60
CA GLU A 75 5.30 -1.86 5.37
C GLU A 75 5.59 -0.60 4.55
N HIS A 76 4.55 0.16 4.24
CA HIS A 76 4.62 1.44 3.53
C HIS A 76 3.62 2.40 4.18
N THR A 77 3.89 3.71 4.11
CA THR A 77 2.95 4.73 4.57
C THR A 77 1.91 5.04 3.50
N GLU A 78 0.77 5.61 3.90
CA GLU A 78 -0.26 6.09 2.97
C GLU A 78 0.36 7.07 1.95
N GLY A 79 0.15 6.80 0.65
CA GLY A 79 0.67 7.60 -0.44
C GLY A 79 2.16 7.38 -0.76
N ASP A 80 2.82 6.40 -0.12
CA ASP A 80 4.20 6.05 -0.45
C ASP A 80 4.30 5.51 -1.87
N CYS A 81 5.44 5.73 -2.49
CA CYS A 81 5.59 5.77 -3.93
C CYS A 81 6.97 5.25 -4.31
N VAL A 82 7.01 4.23 -5.18
CA VAL A 82 8.26 3.56 -5.58
C VAL A 82 8.39 3.50 -7.08
N TYR A 83 9.60 3.77 -7.57
CA TYR A 83 9.98 3.52 -8.95
C TYR A 83 10.81 2.23 -9.01
N ASN A 84 10.23 1.20 -9.62
CA ASN A 84 10.89 -0.09 -9.81
C ASN A 84 11.41 -0.21 -11.24
N ARG A 85 12.71 -0.01 -11.42
CA ARG A 85 13.39 -0.27 -12.69
C ARG A 85 13.58 -1.79 -12.84
N GLY A 86 12.66 -2.45 -13.54
CA GLY A 86 12.78 -3.85 -13.85
C GLY A 86 13.94 -4.14 -14.80
N THR A 87 14.40 -5.39 -14.79
CA THR A 87 15.39 -5.89 -15.75
C THR A 87 14.81 -5.88 -17.15
N GLY A 88 15.58 -5.44 -18.15
CA GLY A 88 15.13 -5.39 -19.55
C GLY A 88 14.40 -4.10 -19.96
N GLY A 89 14.51 -3.03 -19.16
CA GLY A 89 13.93 -1.72 -19.52
C GLY A 89 12.44 -1.57 -19.22
N LEU A 90 11.84 -2.56 -18.54
CA LEU A 90 10.47 -2.47 -18.06
C LEU A 90 10.45 -1.79 -16.69
N SER A 91 10.06 -0.53 -16.64
CA SER A 91 9.90 0.20 -15.39
C SER A 91 8.45 0.28 -14.93
N TRP A 92 8.26 0.26 -13.62
CA TRP A 92 6.97 0.39 -12.97
C TRP A 92 6.99 1.55 -11.98
N THR A 93 5.97 2.38 -12.05
CA THR A 93 5.63 3.34 -11.01
C THR A 93 4.57 2.71 -10.11
N GLY A 94 4.85 2.57 -8.81
CA GLY A 94 3.98 1.94 -7.84
C GLY A 94 3.61 2.87 -6.69
N CYS A 95 2.39 2.74 -6.18
CA CYS A 95 1.89 3.48 -5.02
C CYS A 95 1.28 2.54 -4.00
N PHE A 96 1.45 2.90 -2.73
CA PHE A 96 0.94 2.19 -1.57
C PHE A 96 -0.08 3.03 -0.82
N CYS A 97 -1.03 2.34 -0.19
CA CYS A 97 -2.01 2.93 0.69
C CYS A 97 -2.47 1.89 1.72
N THR A 98 -2.93 2.33 2.88
CA THR A 98 -3.17 1.47 4.05
C THR A 98 -4.64 1.36 4.44
N SER A 99 -5.53 2.02 3.70
CA SER A 99 -6.98 1.99 3.94
C SER A 99 -7.68 0.95 3.06
N ASP A 100 -8.86 0.49 3.46
CA ASP A 100 -9.64 -0.43 2.62
C ASP A 100 -9.96 0.18 1.26
N LEU A 101 -9.73 -0.61 0.21
CA LEU A 101 -10.05 -0.32 -1.18
C LEU A 101 -9.43 1.00 -1.69
N CYS A 102 -8.36 1.47 -1.03
CA CYS A 102 -7.69 2.72 -1.36
C CYS A 102 -6.99 2.68 -2.73
N ASN A 103 -6.65 1.48 -3.22
CA ASN A 103 -6.01 1.27 -4.51
C ASN A 103 -7.01 1.28 -5.67
N SER A 104 -8.06 2.10 -5.60
CA SER A 104 -9.11 2.30 -6.62
C SER A 104 -8.67 3.23 -7.75
N ASN A 105 -7.73 4.13 -7.48
CA ASN A 105 -7.21 5.07 -8.47
C ASN A 105 -5.86 4.61 -9.02
N LEU A 106 -5.54 5.12 -10.21
CA LEU A 106 -4.20 5.01 -10.76
C LEU A 106 -3.26 5.94 -9.99
N CYS A 107 -1.97 5.63 -10.00
CA CYS A 107 -0.85 6.39 -9.42
C CYS A 107 -0.65 7.80 -10.02
N LYS A 108 -1.70 8.61 -10.11
CA LYS A 108 -1.69 9.94 -10.77
C LYS A 108 -0.95 10.99 -9.96
N VAL A 109 -0.86 10.80 -8.63
CA VAL A 109 -0.21 11.72 -7.68
C VAL A 109 0.92 10.96 -7.00
N CYS A 110 1.93 10.60 -7.77
CA CYS A 110 3.11 9.92 -7.26
C CYS A 110 4.32 10.81 -7.54
N PRO A 111 4.98 11.39 -6.53
CA PRO A 111 6.16 12.23 -6.71
C PRO A 111 7.43 11.41 -7.02
N CYS A 112 7.29 10.18 -7.55
CA CYS A 112 8.36 9.38 -8.12
C CYS A 112 8.92 10.05 -9.39
N ASP A 113 9.46 11.25 -9.24
CA ASP A 113 10.29 11.84 -10.26
C ASP A 113 11.59 11.03 -10.31
N PRO A 114 11.90 10.33 -11.42
CA PRO A 114 13.16 9.60 -11.55
C PRO A 114 14.39 10.52 -11.53
N SER A 115 14.21 11.85 -11.52
CA SER A 115 15.28 12.84 -11.30
C SER A 115 15.48 13.25 -9.84
N MET A 116 14.58 12.84 -8.92
CA MET A 116 14.83 12.95 -7.49
C MET A 116 15.68 11.74 -7.06
N GLU A 117 17.00 11.90 -7.12
CA GLU A 117 17.91 11.00 -6.42
C GLU A 117 17.49 10.89 -4.94
N PRO A 118 17.69 9.73 -4.28
CA PRO A 118 17.35 9.57 -2.87
C PRO A 118 18.06 10.68 -2.08
N ASN A 119 17.27 11.58 -1.50
CA ASN A 119 17.78 12.55 -0.54
C ASN A 119 18.46 11.76 0.57
N THR A 120 19.78 11.69 0.50
CA THR A 120 20.63 11.34 1.62
C THR A 120 20.51 12.51 2.58
N ASP A 121 19.42 12.48 3.36
CA ASP A 121 19.22 13.37 4.50
C ASP A 121 20.41 13.18 5.42
N THR A 122 21.35 14.11 5.30
CA THR A 122 22.56 14.17 6.10
C THR A 122 22.16 14.83 7.40
N THR A 123 21.57 14.06 8.31
CA THR A 123 21.46 14.46 9.70
C THR A 123 22.80 14.16 10.38
N GLU A 124 23.49 15.20 10.85
CA GLU A 124 24.48 15.29 11.95
C GLU A 124 25.50 16.39 11.61
N GLY A 125 25.79 17.39 12.44
CA GLY A 125 25.32 17.76 13.76
C GLY A 125 25.85 19.16 14.06
N SER A 126 24.98 20.05 14.52
CA SER A 126 25.39 21.30 15.14
C SER A 126 25.72 21.00 16.60
N ALA A 127 27.00 20.85 16.91
CA ALA A 127 27.54 21.08 18.24
C ALA A 127 28.95 21.66 18.12
N ASP A 128 29.20 22.67 18.95
CA ASP A 128 30.49 23.27 19.33
C ASP A 128 31.16 24.28 18.37
N ALA A 129 30.93 25.58 18.64
CA ALA A 129 31.88 26.45 19.37
C ALA A 129 31.30 27.86 19.60
#